data_AF-U1PDS4-F1
#
_entry.id   AF-U1PDS4-F1
#
_cell.length_a   1.000
_cell.length_b   1.000
_cell.length_c   1.000
_cell.angle_alpha   90.00
_cell.angle_beta   90.00
_cell.angle_gamma   90.00
#
_symmetry.space_group_name_H-M   'P 1'
#
loop_
_entity.id
_entity.type
_entity.pdbx_description
1 polymer ?
#
loop_
_entity_poly.entity_id
_entity_poly.type
_entity_poly.pdbx_seq_one_letter_code
_entity_poly.pdbx_strand_id
1 'polypeptide(L)'
;MTGDRPFAMAGLWSQWRPETAQTGLSAFGSGDGPAAEPDIVETFTVVTTEPNSVVEDLHHRMAVILPPEDEKQWLSADPEEARRLLDPYPGAEMEAYPVSPAVGDPANDSPELVEPLDRGR
;
A
#
# COMPACT_ATOMS: atom_id res chain seq x y z
N MET A 1 2.22 14.32 -4.32
CA MET A 1 1.10 15.26 -4.43
C MET A 1 1.37 16.48 -3.59
N THR A 2 0.87 17.64 -4.01
CA THR A 2 0.78 18.82 -3.14
C THR A 2 -0.62 18.85 -2.52
N GLY A 3 -0.70 18.86 -1.18
CA GLY A 3 -1.94 18.90 -0.40
C GLY A 3 -2.43 17.53 0.11
N ASP A 4 -3.34 17.56 1.10
CA ASP A 4 -3.81 16.38 1.88
C ASP A 4 -4.82 15.48 1.14
N ARG A 5 -4.71 15.38 -0.19
CA ARG A 5 -5.60 14.51 -0.98
C ARG A 5 -5.04 13.08 -1.02
N PRO A 6 -5.87 12.06 -0.73
CA PRO A 6 -5.51 10.68 -1.01
C PRO A 6 -5.17 10.46 -2.48
N PHE A 7 -4.36 9.44 -2.75
CA PHE A 7 -3.98 9.03 -4.09
C PHE A 7 -4.02 7.52 -4.24
N ALA A 8 -4.15 7.05 -5.48
CA ALA A 8 -4.19 5.63 -5.80
C ALA A 8 -2.78 5.06 -6.09
N MET A 9 -2.53 3.85 -5.59
CA MET A 9 -1.37 3.05 -5.96
C MET A 9 -1.83 1.84 -6.76
N ALA A 10 -1.10 1.52 -7.84
CA ALA A 10 -1.37 0.33 -8.64
C ALA A 10 -1.09 -0.93 -7.81
N GLY A 11 -2.05 -1.85 -7.78
CA GLY A 11 -1.96 -3.08 -7.00
C GLY A 11 -2.60 -4.27 -7.69
N LEU A 12 -2.07 -5.45 -7.41
CA LEU A 12 -2.63 -6.74 -7.84
C LEU A 12 -3.20 -7.45 -6.62
N TRP A 13 -4.24 -8.24 -6.80
CA TRP A 13 -4.85 -9.01 -5.72
C TRP A 13 -5.01 -10.48 -6.11
N SER A 14 -5.07 -11.34 -5.10
CA SER A 14 -5.37 -12.75 -5.27
C SER A 14 -6.11 -13.29 -4.06
N GLN A 15 -6.90 -14.32 -4.30
CA GLN A 15 -7.63 -15.04 -3.28
C GLN A 15 -7.11 -16.48 -3.21
N TRP A 16 -6.89 -16.99 -2.00
CA TRP A 16 -6.53 -18.38 -1.80
C TRP A 16 -7.29 -18.97 -0.60
N ARG A 17 -7.52 -20.29 -0.63
CA ARG A 17 -8.10 -21.03 0.50
C ARG A 17 -6.99 -21.83 1.17
N PRO A 18 -6.75 -21.65 2.48
CA PRO A 18 -5.81 -22.47 3.22
C PRO A 18 -6.19 -23.95 3.22
N GLU A 19 -5.18 -24.83 3.16
CA GLU A 19 -5.39 -26.29 3.27
C GLU A 19 -5.78 -26.70 4.70
N THR A 20 -5.42 -25.89 5.69
CA THR A 20 -5.71 -26.12 7.10
C THR A 20 -6.34 -24.88 7.71
N ALA A 21 -7.49 -25.03 8.36
CA ALA A 21 -8.03 -23.98 9.20
C ALA A 21 -7.06 -23.74 10.37
N GLN A 22 -6.42 -22.57 10.41
CA GLN A 22 -5.74 -22.16 11.63
C GLN A 22 -6.83 -21.89 12.67
N THR A 23 -6.84 -22.65 13.75
CA THR A 23 -7.75 -22.41 14.87
C THR A 23 -7.34 -21.10 15.55
N GLY A 24 -7.87 -19.98 15.07
CA GLY A 24 -7.79 -18.70 15.77
C GLY A 24 -8.51 -18.77 17.12
N LEU A 25 -8.35 -17.74 17.94
CA LEU A 25 -9.00 -17.68 19.27
C LEU A 25 -10.54 -17.80 19.17
N SER A 26 -11.12 -17.46 18.01
CA SER A 26 -12.53 -17.65 17.66
C SER A 26 -12.98 -19.12 17.66
N ALA A 27 -12.08 -20.08 17.44
CA ALA A 27 -12.39 -21.51 17.46
C ALA A 27 -12.61 -22.07 18.87
N PHE A 28 -12.30 -21.31 19.92
CA PHE A 28 -12.45 -21.76 21.32
C PHE A 28 -13.74 -21.23 22.00
N GLY A 29 -14.51 -20.37 21.33
CA GLY A 29 -15.71 -19.73 21.89
C GLY A 29 -17.05 -20.36 21.48
N SER A 30 -17.06 -21.12 20.39
CA SER A 30 -18.24 -21.81 19.86
C SER A 30 -18.02 -23.30 20.08
N GLY A 31 -18.79 -23.94 20.97
CA GLY A 31 -18.62 -25.35 21.35
C GLY A 31 -18.85 -26.39 20.24
N ASP A 32 -18.71 -26.00 18.97
CA ASP A 32 -18.67 -26.89 17.82
C ASP A 32 -17.21 -27.31 17.59
N GLY A 33 -16.97 -28.61 17.47
CA GLY A 33 -15.63 -29.19 17.31
C GLY A 33 -14.87 -28.70 16.05
N PRO A 34 -13.64 -29.18 15.81
CA PRO A 34 -12.78 -28.71 14.72
C PRO A 34 -13.32 -29.17 13.36
N ALA A 35 -14.29 -28.44 12.84
CA ALA A 35 -14.86 -28.61 11.50
C ALA A 35 -15.23 -27.25 10.90
N ALA A 36 -14.48 -26.20 11.24
CA ALA A 36 -14.57 -24.94 10.50
C ALA A 36 -13.82 -25.11 9.18
N GLU A 37 -14.54 -24.98 8.05
CA GLU A 37 -13.91 -24.79 6.75
C GLU A 37 -12.95 -23.60 6.82
N PRO A 38 -11.74 -23.69 6.23
CA PRO A 38 -10.80 -22.60 6.27
C PRO A 38 -11.35 -21.38 5.53
N ASP A 39 -11.31 -20.23 6.20
CA ASP A 39 -11.71 -18.95 5.62
C ASP A 39 -10.88 -18.64 4.39
N ILE A 40 -11.53 -18.05 3.40
CA ILE A 40 -10.87 -17.49 2.23
C ILE A 40 -9.95 -16.35 2.68
N VAL A 41 -8.72 -16.35 2.17
CA VAL A 41 -7.76 -15.28 2.39
C VAL A 41 -7.62 -14.45 1.12
N GLU A 42 -7.97 -13.17 1.23
CA GLU A 42 -7.75 -12.17 0.18
C GLU A 42 -6.46 -11.43 0.48
N THR A 43 -5.59 -11.33 -0.53
CA THR A 43 -4.27 -10.69 -0.42
C THR A 43 -4.08 -9.74 -1.58
N PHE A 44 -3.25 -8.73 -1.37
CA PHE A 44 -2.84 -7.82 -2.42
C PHE A 44 -1.34 -7.53 -2.33
N THR A 45 -0.81 -6.97 -3.42
CA THR A 45 0.55 -6.46 -3.50
C THR A 45 0.55 -5.12 -4.24
N VAL A 46 1.47 -4.24 -3.88
CA VAL A 46 1.66 -2.94 -4.52
C VAL A 46 2.72 -3.07 -5.60
N VAL A 47 2.43 -2.58 -6.80
CA VAL A 47 3.38 -2.57 -7.91
C VAL A 47 4.41 -1.47 -7.68
N THR A 48 5.68 -1.77 -7.93
CA THR A 48 6.79 -0.83 -7.78
C THR A 48 7.49 -0.56 -9.10
N THR A 49 8.04 0.64 -9.25
CA THR A 49 8.78 1.12 -10.41
C THR A 49 10.06 1.85 -9.97
N GLU A 50 10.84 2.32 -10.93
CA GLU A 50 12.02 3.16 -10.70
C GLU A 50 11.65 4.49 -10.03
N PRO A 51 12.53 5.08 -9.21
CA PRO A 51 12.21 6.30 -8.48
C PRO A 51 12.19 7.50 -9.42
N ASN A 52 11.40 8.52 -9.06
CA ASN A 52 11.48 9.85 -9.66
C ASN A 52 12.49 10.74 -8.90
N SER A 53 12.62 12.00 -9.31
CA SER A 53 13.56 12.96 -8.72
C SER A 53 13.34 13.29 -7.24
N VAL A 54 12.17 12.95 -6.67
CA VAL A 54 11.88 13.15 -5.24
C VAL A 54 12.25 11.92 -4.42
N VAL A 55 12.03 10.73 -4.98
CA VAL A 55 12.27 9.46 -4.27
C VAL A 55 13.68 8.94 -4.48
N GLU A 56 14.40 9.34 -5.55
CA GLU A 56 15.72 8.79 -5.87
C GLU A 56 16.76 9.00 -4.75
N ASP A 57 16.68 10.13 -4.03
CA ASP A 57 17.52 10.42 -2.88
C ASP A 57 17.15 9.60 -1.63
N LEU A 58 15.93 9.06 -1.57
CA LEU A 58 15.39 8.31 -0.43
C LEU A 58 15.51 6.79 -0.62
N HIS A 59 15.24 6.29 -1.82
CA HIS A 59 15.19 4.86 -2.11
C HIS A 59 15.28 4.54 -3.61
N HIS A 60 15.79 3.34 -3.94
CA HIS A 60 16.00 2.86 -5.33
C HIS A 60 14.71 2.40 -6.05
N ARG A 61 13.55 2.52 -5.41
CA ARG A 61 12.23 2.11 -5.93
C ARG A 61 11.13 2.95 -5.30
N MET A 62 10.05 3.16 -6.04
CA MET A 62 8.81 3.77 -5.56
C MET A 62 7.60 2.92 -5.93
N ALA A 63 6.48 3.13 -5.24
CA ALA A 63 5.20 2.59 -5.69
C ALA A 63 4.78 3.25 -7.01
N VAL A 64 4.11 2.50 -7.88
CA VAL A 64 3.40 3.07 -9.04
C VAL A 64 2.18 3.80 -8.52
N ILE A 65 2.20 5.12 -8.62
CA ILE A 65 1.10 6.00 -8.24
C ILE A 65 0.33 6.36 -9.52
N LEU A 66 -1.00 6.24 -9.49
CA LEU A 66 -1.86 6.51 -10.63
C LEU A 66 -2.37 7.95 -10.59
N PRO A 67 -2.30 8.71 -11.70
CA PRO A 67 -3.07 9.93 -11.86
C PRO A 67 -4.59 9.66 -11.75
N PRO A 68 -5.39 10.61 -11.23
CA PRO A 68 -6.84 10.42 -11.07
C PRO A 68 -7.58 10.00 -12.34
N GLU A 69 -7.11 10.44 -13.50
CA GLU A 69 -7.65 10.09 -14.83
C GLU A 69 -7.44 8.61 -15.19
N ASP A 70 -6.40 7.98 -14.67
CA ASP A 70 -5.99 6.62 -15.03
C ASP A 70 -6.53 5.56 -14.04
N GLU A 71 -7.04 5.97 -12.88
CA GLU A 71 -7.56 5.07 -11.85
C GLU A 71 -8.63 4.11 -12.40
N LYS A 72 -9.57 4.62 -13.20
CA LYS A 72 -10.63 3.79 -13.81
C LYS A 72 -10.09 2.85 -14.86
N GLN A 73 -9.09 3.30 -15.63
CA GLN A 73 -8.45 2.47 -16.64
C GLN A 73 -7.71 1.31 -15.97
N TRP A 74 -6.96 1.57 -14.89
CA TRP A 74 -6.29 0.52 -14.12
C TRP A 74 -7.23 -0.60 -13.67
N LEU A 75 -8.45 -0.25 -13.24
CA LEU A 75 -9.44 -1.21 -12.73
C LEU A 75 -10.19 -2.00 -13.81
N SER A 76 -10.20 -1.54 -15.07
CA SER A 76 -11.06 -2.09 -16.13
C SER A 76 -10.31 -2.54 -17.39
N ALA A 77 -9.07 -2.10 -17.56
CA ALA A 77 -8.23 -2.45 -18.68
C ALA A 77 -7.79 -3.91 -18.63
N ASP A 78 -7.46 -4.45 -19.80
CA ASP A 78 -6.76 -5.74 -19.86
C ASP A 78 -5.30 -5.60 -19.38
N PRO A 79 -4.61 -6.72 -19.11
CA PRO A 79 -3.23 -6.68 -18.61
C PRO A 79 -2.22 -5.96 -19.54
N GLU A 80 -2.44 -5.97 -20.86
CA GLU A 80 -1.54 -5.34 -21.83
C GLU A 80 -1.66 -3.81 -21.76
N GLU A 81 -2.89 -3.31 -21.66
CA GLU A 81 -3.22 -1.89 -21.51
C GLU A 81 -2.82 -1.36 -20.13
N ALA A 82 -3.14 -2.09 -19.06
CA ALA A 82 -2.79 -1.70 -17.68
C ALA A 82 -1.27 -1.57 -17.48
N ARG A 83 -0.46 -2.38 -18.20
CA ARG A 83 1.00 -2.32 -18.12
C ARG A 83 1.58 -1.00 -18.62
N ARG A 84 0.82 -0.21 -19.39
CA ARG A 84 1.21 1.12 -19.88
C ARG A 84 1.03 2.22 -18.83
N LEU A 85 0.45 1.90 -17.66
CA LEU A 85 0.23 2.83 -16.56
C LEU A 85 1.29 2.71 -15.46
N LEU A 86 2.38 1.97 -15.70
CA LEU A 86 3.39 1.60 -14.70
C LEU A 86 4.61 2.55 -14.64
N ASP A 87 4.47 3.74 -15.22
CA ASP A 87 5.53 4.74 -15.23
C ASP A 87 5.68 5.44 -13.86
N PRO A 88 6.87 5.95 -13.52
CA PRO A 88 7.07 6.75 -12.31
C PRO A 88 6.21 8.00 -12.32
N TYR A 89 5.57 8.30 -11.18
CA TYR A 89 4.76 9.51 -11.04
C TYR A 89 5.61 10.78 -11.13
N PRO A 90 5.12 11.89 -11.72
CA PRO A 90 5.90 13.12 -11.88
C PRO A 90 6.43 13.67 -10.55
N GLY A 91 7.76 13.78 -10.43
CA GLY A 91 8.40 14.31 -9.23
C GLY A 91 8.01 15.76 -8.91
N ALA A 92 7.73 16.57 -9.94
CA ALA A 92 7.27 17.96 -9.77
C ALA A 92 5.91 18.07 -9.08
N GLU A 93 5.13 16.99 -9.05
CA GLU A 93 3.85 16.91 -8.36
C GLU A 93 3.99 16.19 -7.01
N MET A 94 5.20 15.93 -6.53
CA MET A 94 5.48 15.28 -5.25
C MET A 94 6.28 16.18 -4.33
N GLU A 95 6.01 16.03 -3.04
CA GLU A 95 6.77 16.67 -1.97
C GLU A 95 7.11 15.60 -0.94
N ALA A 96 8.31 15.70 -0.38
CA ALA A 96 8.77 14.86 0.73
C ALA A 96 9.40 15.77 1.78
N TYR A 97 9.14 15.46 3.04
CA TYR A 97 9.69 16.17 4.18
C TYR A 97 10.09 15.18 5.28
N PRO A 98 11.11 15.51 6.10
CA PRO A 98 11.56 14.64 7.17
C PRO A 98 10.53 14.58 8.30
N VAL A 99 10.30 13.39 8.83
CA VAL A 99 9.43 13.11 9.99
C VAL A 99 10.21 12.41 11.09
N SER A 100 9.60 12.25 12.26
CA SER A 100 10.20 11.54 13.39
C SER A 100 10.55 10.09 13.03
N PRO A 101 11.74 9.57 13.42
CA PRO A 101 12.08 8.15 13.27
C PRO A 101 11.11 7.19 13.97
N ALA A 102 10.25 7.69 14.87
CA ALA A 102 9.20 6.92 15.51
C ALA A 102 8.26 6.22 14.51
N VAL A 103 8.13 6.74 13.27
CA VAL A 103 7.36 6.11 12.19
C VAL A 103 7.87 4.72 11.79
N GLY A 104 9.14 4.41 12.10
CA GLY A 104 9.74 3.11 11.80
C GLY A 104 9.32 1.98 12.74
N ASP A 105 8.65 2.28 13.86
CA ASP A 105 8.11 1.27 14.78
C ASP A 105 6.61 1.05 14.50
N PRO A 106 6.20 -0.14 14.03
CA PRO A 106 4.79 -0.44 13.72
C PRO A 106 3.83 -0.36 14.92
N ALA A 107 4.34 -0.33 16.15
CA ALA A 107 3.50 -0.17 17.34
C ALA A 107 3.01 1.27 17.53
N ASN A 108 3.59 2.24 16.83
CA ASN A 108 3.17 3.65 16.89
C ASN A 108 2.06 3.92 15.86
N ASP A 109 0.91 4.42 16.33
CA ASP A 109 -0.22 4.81 15.49
C ASP A 109 -0.82 6.12 16.03
N SER A 110 -0.25 7.24 15.57
CA SER A 110 -0.66 8.57 16.00
C SER A 110 -0.47 9.61 14.89
N PRO A 111 -1.28 10.67 14.84
CA PRO A 111 -1.22 11.66 13.76
C PRO A 111 0.12 12.41 13.71
N GLU A 112 0.83 12.53 14.84
CA GLU A 112 2.13 13.21 14.93
C GLU A 112 3.24 12.52 14.12
N LEU A 113 3.04 11.26 13.71
CA LEU A 113 4.03 10.49 12.93
C LEU A 113 4.24 11.05 11.52
N VAL A 114 3.27 11.79 10.98
CA VAL A 114 3.35 12.43 9.66
C VAL A 114 3.60 13.93 9.75
N GLU A 115 3.74 14.49 10.96
CA GLU A 115 4.05 15.91 11.15
C GLU A 115 5.51 16.18 10.78
N PRO A 116 5.81 17.27 10.04
CA PRO A 116 7.18 17.64 9.72
C PRO A 116 8.02 17.84 10.98
N LEU A 117 9.26 17.36 10.96
CA LEU A 117 10.21 17.72 12.02
C LEU A 117 10.46 19.23 11.97
N ASP A 118 10.18 19.90 13.08
CA ASP A 118 10.54 21.30 13.29
C ASP A 118 12.05 21.45 13.04
N ARG A 119 12.40 22.12 11.93
CA ARG A 119 13.79 22.47 11.63
C ARG A 119 14.16 23.65 12.51
N GLY A 120 14.34 23.38 13.80
CA GLY A 120 14.90 24.31 14.76
C GLY A 120 16.23 24.86 14.24
N ARG A 121 16.30 26.18 14.13
CA ARG A 121 17.49 26.97 13.80
C ARG A 121 18.64 26.71 14.77
#